data_AF-A0A662AWI0-F1
#
_entry.id   AF-A0A662AWI0-F1
#
_cell.length_a   1.000
_cell.length_b   1.000
_cell.length_c   1.000
_cell.angle_alpha   90.00
_cell.angle_beta   90.00
_cell.angle_gamma   90.00
#
_symmetry.space_group_name_H-M   'P 1'
#
loop_
_entity.id
_entity.type
_entity.pdbx_description
1 polymer ?
#
loop_
_entity_poly.entity_id
_entity_poly.type
_entity_poly.pdbx_seq_one_letter_code
_entity_poly.pdbx_strand_id
1 'polypeptide(L)'
;MKTTLTILAIILINTGLMSQITLDNVYDGTVEFAYLEGEHYFSTDYINNECSIYSLDYALKQKISIEVPTDWYLNDVSYISAKIFNDDDQIELLAVFYRYIPDTDTTGHYEYHTRVVSESGAVLLDVPGGGYSSIFSTSEGSLKLMVNVYDFS
;
A
#
# COMPACT_ATOMS: atom_id res chain seq x y z
N MET A 1 47.03 29.11 21.91
CA MET A 1 46.97 28.82 20.46
C MET A 1 46.61 27.37 20.15
N LYS A 2 47.33 26.35 20.65
CA LYS A 2 47.01 24.93 20.37
C LYS A 2 45.60 24.52 20.85
N THR A 3 45.22 24.89 22.07
CA THR A 3 43.88 24.61 22.65
C THR A 3 42.75 25.32 21.91
N THR A 4 42.96 26.56 21.45
CA THR A 4 41.96 27.34 20.70
C THR A 4 41.68 26.72 19.33
N LEU A 5 42.72 26.20 18.66
CA LEU A 5 42.58 25.53 17.37
C LEU A 5 41.83 24.19 17.49
N THR A 6 42.07 23.44 18.57
CA THR A 6 41.37 22.17 18.84
C THR A 6 39.88 22.39 19.14
N ILE A 7 39.53 23.43 19.91
CA ILE A 7 38.12 23.75 20.19
C ILE A 7 37.39 24.16 18.92
N LEU A 8 38.02 24.96 18.05
CA LEU A 8 37.43 25.36 16.77
C LEU A 8 37.19 24.17 15.83
N ALA A 9 38.13 23.21 15.80
CA ALA A 9 37.96 21.97 15.03
C ALA A 9 36.81 21.11 15.57
N ILE A 10 36.63 21.01 16.89
CA ILE A 10 35.53 20.25 17.51
C ILE A 10 34.16 20.89 17.20
N ILE A 11 34.08 22.22 17.17
CA ILE A 11 32.82 22.94 16.85
C ILE A 11 32.44 22.73 15.37
N LEU A 12 33.41 22.75 14.44
CA LEU A 12 33.19 22.55 13.01
C LEU A 12 32.77 21.11 12.64
N ILE A 13 33.18 20.11 13.44
CA ILE A 13 32.79 18.70 13.22
C ILE A 13 31.33 18.46 13.66
N ASN A 14 30.85 19.17 14.68
CA ASN A 14 29.49 18.95 15.21
C ASN A 14 28.38 19.54 14.33
N THR A 15 28.66 20.55 13.50
CA THR A 15 27.66 21.12 12.57
C THR A 15 27.40 20.23 11.36
N GLY A 16 28.28 19.27 11.07
CA GLY A 16 28.12 18.32 9.96
C GLY A 16 27.30 17.06 10.30
N LEU A 17 26.88 16.89 11.55
CA LEU A 17 26.18 15.69 12.04
C LEU A 17 24.67 15.89 12.24
N MET A 18 24.11 17.00 11.76
CA MET A 18 22.65 17.15 11.72
C MET A 18 22.12 16.26 10.60
N SER A 19 21.67 15.06 10.93
CA SER A 19 20.82 14.27 10.04
C SER A 19 19.54 15.09 9.80
N GLN A 20 19.48 15.74 8.64
CA GLN A 20 18.30 16.48 8.21
C GLN A 20 17.39 15.50 7.49
N ILE A 21 16.09 15.56 7.80
CA ILE A 21 15.09 14.88 6.99
C ILE A 21 15.12 15.54 5.60
N THR A 22 15.43 14.76 4.58
CA THR A 22 15.40 15.20 3.18
C THR A 22 14.20 14.59 2.48
N LEU A 23 13.39 15.42 1.84
CA LEU A 23 12.37 14.95 0.91
C LEU A 23 13.07 14.42 -0.33
N ASP A 24 12.91 13.13 -0.61
CA ASP A 24 13.52 12.50 -1.77
C ASP A 24 12.65 12.68 -3.02
N ASN A 25 11.34 12.39 -2.92
CA ASN A 25 10.41 12.53 -4.03
C ASN A 25 8.96 12.79 -3.57
N VAL A 26 8.10 13.24 -4.49
CA VAL A 26 6.65 13.44 -4.29
C VAL A 26 5.91 12.73 -5.41
N TYR A 27 4.82 12.04 -5.06
CA TYR A 27 3.98 11.31 -5.99
C TYR A 27 2.54 11.78 -5.93
N ASP A 28 1.87 11.72 -7.07
CA ASP A 28 0.42 11.83 -7.13
C ASP A 28 -0.17 10.46 -6.76
N GLY A 29 -0.82 10.37 -5.60
CA GLY A 29 -1.45 9.14 -5.08
C GLY A 29 -0.83 8.60 -3.78
N THR A 30 -1.25 7.39 -3.39
CA THR A 30 -0.63 6.65 -2.28
C THR A 30 0.64 5.99 -2.79
N VAL A 31 1.72 6.00 -2.00
CA VAL A 31 2.93 5.22 -2.28
C VAL A 31 3.31 4.40 -1.07
N GLU A 32 3.51 3.12 -1.32
CA GLU A 32 3.85 2.13 -0.29
C GLU A 32 5.02 1.27 -0.74
N PHE A 33 5.66 0.62 0.23
CA PHE A 33 6.78 -0.27 0.01
C PHE A 33 6.31 -1.71 -0.15
N ALA A 34 6.86 -2.42 -1.13
CA ALA A 34 6.61 -3.84 -1.34
C ALA A 34 7.91 -4.61 -1.56
N TYR A 35 7.91 -5.88 -1.20
CA TYR A 35 9.02 -6.80 -1.49
C TYR A 35 8.59 -7.81 -2.56
N LEU A 36 9.11 -7.64 -3.76
CA LEU A 36 8.83 -8.44 -4.97
C LEU A 36 10.16 -8.93 -5.53
N GLU A 37 10.70 -10.00 -4.95
CA GLU A 37 12.07 -10.48 -5.22
C GLU A 37 13.17 -9.39 -5.05
N GLY A 38 12.86 -8.38 -4.24
CA GLY A 38 13.61 -7.15 -4.11
C GLY A 38 12.72 -5.99 -3.66
N GLU A 39 13.36 -4.89 -3.29
CA GLU A 39 12.68 -3.72 -2.74
C GLU A 39 12.06 -2.88 -3.87
N HIS A 40 10.77 -2.59 -3.76
CA HIS A 40 10.00 -1.83 -4.73
C HIS A 40 9.07 -0.86 -4.03
N TYR A 41 8.67 0.18 -4.77
CA TYR A 41 7.53 1.01 -4.42
C TYR A 41 6.34 0.62 -5.27
N PHE A 42 5.14 0.79 -4.75
CA PHE A 42 3.94 0.80 -5.58
C PHE A 42 3.11 2.04 -5.30
N SER A 43 2.40 2.48 -6.34
CA SER A 43 1.42 3.56 -6.24
C SER A 43 0.09 3.18 -6.84
N THR A 44 -0.97 3.85 -6.39
CA THR A 44 -2.33 3.59 -6.85
C THR A 44 -2.91 4.82 -7.53
N ASP A 45 -3.33 4.63 -8.77
CA ASP A 45 -4.12 5.59 -9.53
C ASP A 45 -5.61 5.21 -9.39
N TYR A 46 -6.31 5.90 -8.49
CA TYR A 46 -7.74 5.70 -8.23
C TYR A 46 -8.66 6.19 -9.36
N ILE A 47 -8.15 7.00 -10.29
CA ILE A 47 -8.94 7.49 -11.43
C ILE A 47 -8.98 6.40 -12.50
N ASN A 48 -7.83 5.77 -12.77
CA ASN A 48 -7.68 4.73 -13.79
C ASN A 48 -7.80 3.31 -13.23
N ASN A 49 -7.97 3.15 -11.91
CA ASN A 49 -8.00 1.87 -11.20
C ASN A 49 -6.77 1.02 -11.53
N GLU A 50 -5.59 1.59 -11.35
CA GLU A 50 -4.32 0.96 -11.70
C GLU A 50 -3.34 1.01 -10.53
N CYS A 51 -2.63 -0.08 -10.33
CA CYS A 51 -1.46 -0.11 -9.46
C CYS A 51 -0.19 -0.08 -10.32
N SER A 52 0.70 0.88 -10.07
CA SER A 52 2.00 0.99 -10.72
C SER A 52 3.12 0.55 -9.76
N ILE A 53 4.03 -0.29 -10.23
CA ILE A 53 5.19 -0.78 -9.46
C ILE A 53 6.46 -0.12 -10.00
N TYR A 54 7.29 0.39 -9.11
CA TYR A 54 8.53 1.11 -9.40
C TYR A 54 9.71 0.47 -8.67
N SER A 55 10.90 0.53 -9.27
CA SER A 55 12.14 0.28 -8.53
C SER A 55 12.49 1.44 -7.59
N LEU A 56 13.46 1.23 -6.71
CA LEU A 56 13.93 2.26 -5.77
C LEU A 56 14.52 3.52 -6.43
N ASP A 57 14.95 3.43 -7.68
CA ASP A 57 15.37 4.58 -8.51
C ASP A 57 14.20 5.22 -9.27
N TYR A 58 12.96 4.85 -8.91
CA TYR A 58 11.71 5.41 -9.41
C TYR A 58 11.38 5.09 -10.86
N ALA A 59 12.10 4.14 -11.48
CA ALA A 59 11.75 3.65 -12.81
C ALA A 59 10.51 2.73 -12.73
N LEU A 60 9.48 3.04 -13.53
CA LEU A 60 8.30 2.19 -13.68
C LEU A 60 8.72 0.81 -14.20
N LYS A 61 8.27 -0.24 -13.52
CA LYS A 61 8.49 -1.65 -13.89
C LYS A 61 7.25 -2.26 -14.51
N GLN A 62 6.11 -2.05 -13.88
CA GLN A 62 4.88 -2.73 -14.23
C GLN A 62 3.66 -1.92 -13.85
N LYS A 63 2.56 -2.16 -14.55
CA LYS A 63 1.22 -1.65 -14.25
C LYS A 63 0.27 -2.82 -14.16
N ILE A 64 -0.56 -2.82 -13.12
CA ILE A 64 -1.60 -3.83 -12.87
C ILE A 64 -2.94 -3.10 -12.90
N SER A 65 -3.79 -3.43 -13.87
CA SER A 65 -5.16 -2.90 -13.91
C SER A 65 -6.03 -3.67 -12.93
N ILE A 66 -6.84 -2.95 -12.17
CA ILE A 66 -7.74 -3.50 -11.16
C ILE A 66 -9.17 -3.37 -11.67
N GLU A 67 -9.81 -4.51 -11.89
CA GLU A 67 -11.22 -4.54 -12.29
C GLU A 67 -12.12 -4.13 -11.11
N VAL A 68 -12.64 -2.92 -11.18
CA VAL A 68 -13.63 -2.41 -10.21
C VAL A 68 -15.03 -2.89 -10.61
N PRO A 69 -15.80 -3.49 -9.69
CA PRO A 69 -17.18 -3.86 -9.95
C PRO A 69 -18.05 -2.66 -10.39
N THR A 70 -19.10 -2.92 -11.17
CA THR A 70 -20.06 -1.89 -11.59
C THR A 70 -20.68 -1.18 -10.39
N ASP A 71 -20.70 0.16 -10.42
CA ASP A 71 -21.20 1.05 -9.35
C ASP A 71 -20.36 1.06 -8.05
N TRP A 72 -19.14 0.53 -8.11
CA TRP A 72 -18.15 0.63 -7.04
C TRP A 72 -16.99 1.55 -7.45
N TYR A 73 -16.21 1.94 -6.45
CA TYR A 73 -14.99 2.73 -6.58
C TYR A 73 -13.86 2.04 -5.84
N LEU A 74 -12.64 2.15 -6.35
CA LEU A 74 -11.44 1.70 -5.65
C LEU A 74 -11.19 2.62 -4.44
N ASN A 75 -11.10 2.02 -3.25
CA ASN A 75 -10.83 2.72 -1.99
C ASN A 75 -9.35 2.64 -1.59
N ASP A 76 -8.78 1.45 -1.68
CA ASP A 76 -7.44 1.15 -1.20
C ASP A 76 -6.82 -0.02 -1.97
N VAL A 77 -5.49 -0.02 -2.07
CA VAL A 77 -4.69 -1.12 -2.59
C VAL A 77 -3.52 -1.33 -1.66
N SER A 78 -3.37 -2.55 -1.14
CA SER A 78 -2.34 -2.87 -0.16
C SER A 78 -1.82 -4.30 -0.31
N TYR A 79 -0.76 -4.61 0.42
CA TYR A 79 -0.17 -5.96 0.52
C TYR A 79 0.27 -6.58 -0.82
N ILE A 80 0.87 -5.78 -1.70
CA ILE A 80 1.38 -6.29 -2.98
C ILE A 80 2.51 -7.29 -2.74
N SER A 81 2.38 -8.49 -3.30
CA SER A 81 3.34 -9.57 -3.11
C SER A 81 3.22 -10.63 -4.19
N ALA A 82 4.27 -11.44 -4.38
CA ALA A 82 4.19 -12.67 -5.15
C ALA A 82 4.03 -13.92 -4.29
N LYS A 83 4.06 -13.80 -2.95
CA LYS A 83 4.17 -14.96 -2.04
C LYS A 83 3.36 -14.83 -0.74
N ILE A 84 2.60 -13.75 -0.56
CA ILE A 84 1.78 -13.55 0.66
C ILE A 84 0.48 -14.36 0.58
N PHE A 85 -0.13 -14.46 -0.60
CA PHE A 85 -1.48 -15.04 -0.74
C PHE A 85 -1.49 -16.45 -1.33
N ASN A 86 -0.53 -16.80 -2.17
CA ASN A 86 -0.33 -18.15 -2.69
C ASN A 86 1.17 -18.42 -2.97
N ASP A 87 1.50 -19.58 -3.56
CA ASP A 87 2.88 -20.01 -3.81
C ASP A 87 3.35 -19.86 -5.27
N ASP A 88 2.49 -19.39 -6.19
CA ASP A 88 2.82 -19.18 -7.60
C ASP A 88 3.61 -17.87 -7.83
N ASP A 89 4.14 -17.66 -9.04
CA ASP A 89 5.05 -16.54 -9.32
C ASP A 89 4.33 -15.26 -9.80
N GLN A 90 2.99 -15.23 -9.78
CA GLN A 90 2.24 -14.03 -10.11
C GLN A 90 2.29 -13.02 -8.97
N ILE A 91 2.20 -11.74 -9.33
CA ILE A 91 1.97 -10.68 -8.34
C ILE A 91 0.49 -10.66 -7.98
N GLU A 92 0.19 -10.59 -6.69
CA GLU A 92 -1.13 -10.33 -6.15
C GLU A 92 -1.16 -9.04 -5.33
N LEU A 93 -2.37 -8.49 -5.19
CA LEU A 93 -2.66 -7.35 -4.34
C LEU A 93 -4.01 -7.53 -3.65
N LEU A 94 -4.14 -6.90 -2.47
CA LEU A 94 -5.42 -6.72 -1.83
C LEU A 94 -6.00 -5.38 -2.29
N ALA A 95 -7.23 -5.40 -2.79
CA ALA A 95 -7.98 -4.21 -3.17
C ALA A 95 -9.24 -4.09 -2.31
N VAL A 96 -9.49 -2.89 -1.79
CA VAL A 96 -10.74 -2.53 -1.12
C VAL A 96 -11.55 -1.64 -2.04
N PHE A 97 -12.82 -1.95 -2.21
CA PHE A 97 -13.78 -1.16 -2.97
C PHE A 97 -14.84 -0.62 -2.02
N TYR A 98 -15.48 0.46 -2.44
CA TYR A 98 -16.63 1.03 -1.75
C TYR A 98 -17.70 1.52 -2.72
N ARG A 99 -18.94 1.60 -2.26
CA ARG A 99 -20.02 2.31 -2.94
C ARG A 99 -20.92 3.01 -1.95
N TYR A 100 -21.52 4.12 -2.37
CA TYR A 100 -22.50 4.83 -1.56
C TYR A 100 -23.92 4.34 -1.89
N ILE A 101 -24.65 3.93 -0.86
CA ILE A 101 -26.06 3.53 -0.93
C ILE A 101 -26.90 4.68 -0.37
N PRO A 102 -27.65 5.41 -1.22
CA PRO A 102 -28.57 6.42 -0.72
C PRO A 102 -29.74 5.76 0.01
N ASP A 103 -30.06 6.26 1.20
CA ASP A 103 -31.28 5.90 1.93
C ASP A 103 -32.37 6.95 1.63
N THR A 104 -33.64 6.54 1.66
CA THR A 104 -34.79 7.43 1.46
C THR A 104 -35.07 8.31 2.68
N ASP A 105 -34.77 7.83 3.89
CA ASP A 105 -35.19 8.45 5.15
C ASP A 105 -34.02 8.89 6.07
N THR A 106 -32.78 8.46 5.78
CA THR A 106 -31.57 8.87 6.51
C THR A 106 -30.49 9.41 5.57
N THR A 107 -29.39 9.91 6.15
CA THR A 107 -28.13 9.98 5.39
C THR A 107 -27.75 8.56 5.01
N GLY A 108 -27.55 8.29 3.72
CA GLY A 108 -27.18 6.97 3.22
C GLY A 108 -25.89 6.43 3.84
N HIS A 109 -25.49 5.22 3.45
CA HIS A 109 -24.34 4.54 4.01
C HIS A 109 -23.36 4.10 2.92
N TYR A 110 -22.14 3.77 3.30
CA TYR A 110 -21.15 3.17 2.40
C TYR A 110 -21.12 1.67 2.59
N GLU A 111 -21.19 0.91 1.51
CA GLU A 111 -20.84 -0.51 1.54
C GLU A 111 -19.38 -0.68 1.13
N TYR A 112 -18.73 -1.71 1.67
CA TYR A 112 -17.34 -2.05 1.40
C TYR A 112 -17.19 -3.47 0.86
N HIS A 113 -16.11 -3.71 0.15
CA HIS A 113 -15.81 -5.01 -0.44
C HIS A 113 -14.30 -5.19 -0.55
N THR A 114 -13.74 -6.26 0.02
CA THR A 114 -12.32 -6.59 -0.14
C THR A 114 -12.14 -7.73 -1.13
N ARG A 115 -11.16 -7.63 -2.03
CA ARG A 115 -10.68 -8.73 -2.87
C ARG A 115 -9.18 -8.90 -2.78
N VAL A 116 -8.72 -10.13 -2.98
CA VAL A 116 -7.33 -10.40 -3.38
C VAL A 116 -7.37 -10.77 -4.85
N VAL A 117 -6.59 -10.06 -5.67
CA VAL A 117 -6.54 -10.26 -7.12
C VAL A 117 -5.11 -10.44 -7.59
N SER A 118 -4.91 -11.27 -8.61
CA SER A 118 -3.61 -11.39 -9.29
C SER A 118 -3.44 -10.30 -10.35
N GLU A 119 -2.21 -10.12 -10.81
CA GLU A 119 -1.85 -9.23 -11.92
C GLU A 119 -2.54 -9.57 -13.25
N SER A 120 -3.03 -10.81 -13.39
CA SER A 120 -3.83 -11.23 -14.55
C SER A 120 -5.32 -10.89 -14.44
N GLY A 121 -5.73 -10.29 -13.32
CA GLY A 121 -7.13 -10.03 -12.99
C GLY A 121 -7.88 -11.21 -12.36
N ALA A 122 -7.20 -12.32 -12.01
CA ALA A 122 -7.86 -13.44 -11.37
C ALA A 122 -8.22 -13.09 -9.92
N VAL A 123 -9.47 -13.28 -9.52
CA VAL A 123 -9.92 -13.09 -8.12
C VAL A 123 -9.61 -14.35 -7.32
N LEU A 124 -8.75 -14.22 -6.31
CA LEU A 124 -8.34 -15.30 -5.42
C LEU A 124 -9.17 -15.35 -4.14
N LEU A 125 -9.60 -14.18 -3.66
CA LEU A 125 -10.45 -14.04 -2.48
C LEU A 125 -11.46 -12.93 -2.72
N ASP A 126 -12.70 -13.15 -2.27
CA ASP A 126 -13.81 -12.22 -2.42
C ASP A 126 -14.57 -12.11 -1.08
N VAL A 127 -14.52 -10.94 -0.43
CA VAL A 127 -15.09 -10.71 0.92
C VAL A 127 -16.07 -9.52 0.90
N PRO A 128 -17.37 -9.78 0.72
CA PRO A 128 -18.41 -8.76 0.86
C PRO A 128 -18.40 -8.12 2.25
N GLY A 129 -18.60 -6.81 2.34
CA GLY A 129 -18.56 -6.03 3.58
C GLY A 129 -17.15 -5.76 4.13
N GLY A 130 -16.11 -6.35 3.55
CA GLY A 130 -14.73 -6.16 3.99
C GLY A 130 -14.21 -4.76 3.67
N GLY A 131 -14.05 -3.90 4.69
CA GLY A 131 -13.61 -2.51 4.51
C GLY A 131 -12.24 -2.18 5.09
N TYR A 132 -11.68 -3.06 5.91
CA TYR A 132 -10.33 -2.88 6.44
C TYR A 132 -9.63 -4.23 6.58
N SER A 133 -8.38 -4.30 6.14
CA SER A 133 -7.61 -5.53 6.12
C SER A 133 -6.24 -5.37 6.76
N SER A 134 -5.80 -6.42 7.45
CA SER A 134 -4.47 -6.48 8.05
C SER A 134 -3.85 -7.86 7.89
N ILE A 135 -2.54 -7.90 7.65
CA ILE A 135 -1.76 -9.13 7.64
C ILE A 135 -0.82 -9.12 8.84
N PHE A 136 -0.81 -10.21 9.60
CA PHE A 136 0.09 -10.38 10.73
C PHE A 136 0.75 -11.75 10.72
N SER A 137 1.97 -11.80 11.25
CA SER A 137 2.70 -13.04 11.50
C SER A 137 2.32 -13.62 12.85
N THR A 138 2.01 -14.91 12.87
CA THR A 138 1.80 -15.67 14.10
C THR A 138 3.14 -16.01 14.76
N SER A 139 3.10 -16.43 16.04
CA SER A 139 4.30 -16.94 16.73
C SER A 139 4.93 -18.16 16.06
N GLU A 140 4.17 -18.86 15.21
CA GLU A 140 4.61 -20.03 14.45
C GLU A 140 5.18 -19.64 13.07
N GLY A 141 5.26 -18.35 12.75
CA GLY A 141 5.77 -17.85 11.47
C GLY A 141 4.79 -17.89 10.31
N SER A 142 3.55 -18.38 10.52
CA SER A 142 2.51 -18.32 9.50
C SER A 142 1.90 -16.92 9.41
N LEU A 143 1.60 -16.47 8.19
CA LEU A 143 0.85 -15.24 7.95
C LEU A 143 -0.66 -15.49 8.07
N LYS A 144 -1.38 -14.49 8.58
CA LYS A 144 -2.84 -14.49 8.64
C LYS A 144 -3.38 -13.17 8.13
N LEU A 145 -4.32 -13.24 7.18
CA LEU A 145 -5.12 -12.12 6.74
C LEU A 145 -6.36 -12.01 7.63
N MET A 146 -6.57 -10.84 8.22
CA MET A 146 -7.79 -10.47 8.92
C MET A 146 -8.49 -9.36 8.14
N VAL A 147 -9.78 -9.57 7.87
CA VAL A 147 -10.65 -8.62 7.18
C VAL A 147 -11.78 -8.24 8.13
N ASN A 148 -11.87 -6.96 8.48
CA ASN A 148 -12.99 -6.42 9.22
C ASN A 148 -14.17 -6.21 8.28
N VAL A 149 -15.24 -6.94 8.54
CA VAL A 149 -16.48 -6.88 7.79
C VAL A 149 -17.44 -5.94 8.51
N TYR A 150 -17.87 -4.90 7.82
CA TYR A 150 -18.92 -4.01 8.29
C TYR A 150 -20.27 -4.60 7.90
N ASP A 151 -21.07 -4.96 8.89
CA ASP A 151 -22.47 -5.31 8.71
C ASP A 151 -23.31 -4.04 8.91
N PHE A 152 -24.11 -3.70 7.90
CA PHE A 152 -24.99 -2.51 7.91
C PHE A 152 -26.44 -2.89 8.23
N SER A 153 -26.67 -4.07 8.83
CA SER A 153 -27.99 -4.54 9.30
C SER A 153 -28.64 -3.67 10.37
#